data_AF-A0A6I5NF31-F1
#
_entry.id   AF-A0A6I5NF31-F1
#
_cell.length_a   1.000
_cell.length_b   1.000
_cell.length_c   1.000
_cell.angle_alpha   90.00
_cell.angle_beta   90.00
_cell.angle_gamma   90.00
#
_symmetry.space_group_name_H-M   'P 1'
#
loop_
_entity.id
_entity.type
_entity.pdbx_description
1 polymer ?
#
loop_
_entity_poly.entity_id
_entity_poly.type
_entity_poly.pdbx_seq_one_letter_code
_entity_poly.pdbx_strand_id
1 'polypeptide(L)'
;MNWTTRLRQLAVCAAIALLSVGCTTLPAAQPDSPYSYKSPSADGIGKVYLGREIAQVMGHQGAYWLERPSRELEERPDMAIDALDLQPTDAIADIGAGTGYMSFRLARQVPQGNVIAVDVQPEMIALLEAARDEQQMTNVETVLGAEDDPHLSPETLDLVLMVDAYHEFAYPREMAAALAAALKPGGRLVLAEYRAENPLIMIKRLHKMSQKQVKREMAAVGLRWLKTDERLPQQHLLFFEKPAG
;
A
#
# COMPACT_ATOMS: atom_id res chain seq x y z
N MET A 1 -25.56 49.75 64.05
CA MET A 1 -25.17 50.68 62.97
C MET A 1 -23.64 50.67 62.90
N ASN A 2 -22.91 50.17 61.91
CA ASN A 2 -23.17 49.39 60.70
C ASN A 2 -21.85 48.67 60.35
N TRP A 3 -21.94 47.40 59.98
CA TRP A 3 -21.20 46.72 58.89
C TRP A 3 -19.67 46.88 58.79
N THR A 4 -18.91 45.91 59.32
CA THR A 4 -17.52 45.64 58.92
C THR A 4 -17.47 44.50 57.90
N THR A 5 -17.17 44.85 56.66
CA THR A 5 -17.07 44.01 55.47
C THR A 5 -15.87 43.06 55.56
N ARG A 6 -16.09 41.74 55.47
CA ARG A 6 -15.02 40.74 55.27
C ARG A 6 -14.74 40.62 53.77
N LEU A 7 -13.60 41.13 53.29
CA LEU A 7 -13.08 40.76 51.97
C LEU A 7 -12.42 39.37 52.05
N ARG A 8 -12.98 38.40 51.33
CA ARG A 8 -12.32 37.13 51.03
C ARG A 8 -11.36 37.37 49.86
N GLN A 9 -10.05 37.19 50.08
CA GLN A 9 -9.06 37.09 49.01
C GLN A 9 -9.28 35.75 48.29
N LEU A 10 -9.68 35.80 47.02
CA LEU A 10 -9.63 34.67 46.11
C LEU A 10 -8.22 34.61 45.52
N ALA A 11 -7.43 33.64 45.94
CA ALA A 11 -6.17 33.28 45.28
C ALA A 11 -6.50 32.56 43.98
N VAL A 12 -6.24 33.21 42.83
CA VAL A 12 -6.28 32.58 41.51
C VAL A 12 -4.93 31.94 41.27
N CYS A 13 -4.85 30.61 41.42
CA CYS A 13 -3.70 29.83 40.97
C CYS A 13 -3.75 29.69 39.44
N ALA A 14 -2.99 30.52 38.72
CA ALA A 14 -2.72 30.31 37.31
C ALA A 14 -1.70 29.17 37.14
N ALA A 15 -2.18 27.97 36.84
CA ALA A 15 -1.33 26.86 36.42
C ALA A 15 -0.94 27.06 34.95
N ILE A 16 0.31 27.45 34.70
CA ILE A 16 0.89 27.43 33.35
C ILE A 16 1.18 25.97 33.02
N ALA A 17 0.33 25.36 32.19
CA ALA A 17 0.62 24.07 31.59
C ALA A 17 1.72 24.24 30.53
N LEU A 18 2.96 23.91 30.90
CA LEU A 18 4.03 23.70 29.94
C LEU A 18 3.67 22.48 29.10
N LEU A 19 3.21 22.71 27.86
CA LEU A 19 3.11 21.68 26.83
C LEU A 19 4.53 21.17 26.55
N SER A 20 4.91 20.06 27.18
CA SER A 20 6.09 19.31 26.79
C SER A 20 5.86 18.78 25.38
N VAL A 21 6.49 19.41 24.39
CA VAL A 21 6.67 18.83 23.07
C VAL A 21 7.40 17.51 23.28
N GLY A 22 6.65 16.41 23.20
CA GLY A 22 7.21 15.07 23.29
C GLY A 22 8.21 14.89 22.16
N CYS A 23 9.50 14.88 22.50
CA CYS A 23 10.54 14.47 21.58
C CYS A 23 10.32 12.98 21.33
N THR A 24 9.67 12.63 20.22
CA THR A 24 9.52 11.24 19.79
C THR A 24 10.91 10.69 19.49
N THR A 25 11.45 9.93 20.44
CA THR A 25 12.73 9.25 20.27
C THR A 25 12.57 8.20 19.18
N LEU A 26 13.37 8.29 18.12
CA LEU A 26 13.44 7.24 17.10
C LEU A 26 13.78 5.90 17.79
N PRO A 27 13.12 4.79 17.42
CA PRO A 27 13.49 3.49 17.93
C PRO A 27 14.97 3.21 17.61
N ALA A 28 15.71 2.70 18.59
CA ALA A 28 17.10 2.33 18.39
C ALA A 28 17.20 1.27 17.28
N ALA A 29 18.17 1.42 16.38
CA ALA A 29 18.42 0.44 15.33
C ALA A 29 18.72 -0.92 15.98
N GLN A 30 17.89 -1.92 15.69
CA GLN A 30 18.17 -3.30 16.07
C GLN A 30 19.26 -3.84 15.13
N PRO A 31 20.34 -4.45 15.65
CA PRO A 31 21.53 -4.79 14.86
C PRO A 31 21.27 -5.71 13.65
N ASP A 32 20.21 -6.52 13.69
CA ASP A 32 19.84 -7.45 12.61
C ASP A 32 18.57 -7.05 11.85
N SER A 33 18.04 -5.85 12.10
CA SER A 33 16.86 -5.37 11.38
C SER A 33 17.25 -4.94 9.96
N PRO A 34 16.45 -5.29 8.93
CA PRO A 34 16.63 -4.76 7.58
C PRO A 34 16.28 -3.27 7.47
N TYR A 35 15.79 -2.67 8.56
CA TYR A 35 15.33 -1.29 8.64
C TYR A 35 16.32 -0.40 9.38
N SER A 36 16.46 0.82 8.89
CA SER A 36 17.07 1.94 9.60
C SER A 36 16.04 3.06 9.80
N TYR A 37 16.39 4.07 10.59
CA TYR A 37 15.47 5.17 10.91
C TYR A 37 16.16 6.51 10.79
N LYS A 38 15.40 7.52 10.40
CA LYS A 38 15.79 8.93 10.35
C LYS A 38 14.63 9.81 10.79
N SER A 39 14.87 11.10 10.95
CA SER A 39 13.79 12.08 11.10
C SER A 39 12.85 12.01 9.89
N PRO A 40 11.52 11.86 10.10
CA PRO A 40 10.57 11.76 9.01
C PRO A 40 10.61 12.99 8.11
N SER A 41 10.59 12.78 6.79
CA SER A 41 10.25 13.85 5.86
C SER A 41 8.74 14.10 5.85
N ALA A 42 8.28 15.18 5.21
CA ALA A 42 6.88 15.60 5.25
C ALA A 42 5.88 14.50 4.84
N ASP A 43 6.23 13.68 3.85
CA ASP A 43 5.40 12.60 3.32
C ASP A 43 5.88 11.20 3.76
N GLY A 44 6.82 11.12 4.71
CA GLY A 44 7.46 9.89 5.13
C GLY A 44 7.16 9.54 6.58
N ILE A 45 7.45 8.29 6.96
CA ILE A 45 7.31 7.80 8.34
C ILE A 45 8.66 7.69 9.07
N GLY A 46 9.76 8.13 8.45
CA GLY A 46 11.12 8.05 9.02
C GLY A 46 11.74 6.64 9.03
N LYS A 47 10.96 5.59 8.80
CA LYS A 47 11.46 4.22 8.57
C LYS A 47 12.10 4.12 7.18
N VAL A 48 13.25 3.46 7.11
CA VAL A 48 14.06 3.34 5.89
C VAL A 48 14.33 1.87 5.59
N TYR A 49 13.98 1.44 4.38
CA TYR A 49 14.23 0.08 3.88
C TYR A 49 15.10 0.16 2.63
N LEU A 50 16.22 -0.59 2.62
CA LEU A 50 17.17 -0.66 1.51
C LEU A 50 17.50 0.70 0.86
N GLY A 51 17.60 1.76 1.69
CA GLY A 51 18.00 3.11 1.29
C GLY A 51 16.86 4.07 0.92
N ARG A 52 15.60 3.63 0.82
CA ARG A 52 14.44 4.54 0.67
C ARG A 52 13.73 4.75 1.99
N GLU A 53 13.21 5.95 2.21
CA GLU A 53 12.25 6.20 3.27
C GLU A 53 10.87 5.72 2.83
N ILE A 54 10.13 5.08 3.74
CA ILE A 54 8.77 4.62 3.51
C ILE A 54 7.80 5.81 3.54
N ALA A 55 6.88 5.83 2.57
CA ALA A 55 5.84 6.85 2.48
C ALA A 55 4.80 6.69 3.60
N GLN A 56 4.12 7.78 3.94
CA GLN A 56 2.87 7.71 4.70
C GLN A 56 1.78 7.03 3.86
N VAL A 57 0.91 6.28 4.52
CA VAL A 57 -0.23 5.63 3.88
C VAL A 57 -1.29 6.66 3.46
N MET A 58 -1.90 6.48 2.29
CA MET A 58 -3.14 7.18 1.94
C MET A 58 -4.29 6.64 2.81
N GLY A 59 -4.72 7.44 3.79
CA GLY A 59 -5.87 7.09 4.62
C GLY A 59 -7.17 6.96 3.82
N HIS A 60 -8.12 6.17 4.34
CA HIS A 60 -9.44 5.93 3.73
C HIS A 60 -10.24 7.19 3.38
N GLN A 61 -9.92 8.34 3.98
CA GLN A 61 -10.51 9.63 3.63
C GLN A 61 -10.16 10.07 2.20
N GLY A 62 -9.11 9.51 1.61
CA GLY A 62 -8.68 9.71 0.23
C GLY A 62 -9.36 8.79 -0.79
N ALA A 63 -10.26 7.89 -0.39
CA ALA A 63 -10.84 6.86 -1.27
C ALA A 63 -11.38 7.41 -2.61
N TYR A 64 -11.99 8.59 -2.61
CA TYR A 64 -12.52 9.22 -3.84
C TYR A 64 -11.44 9.51 -4.90
N TRP A 65 -10.17 9.68 -4.49
CA TRP A 65 -9.04 9.86 -5.41
C TRP A 65 -8.76 8.59 -6.23
N LEU A 66 -9.01 7.41 -5.65
CA LEU A 66 -8.79 6.13 -6.32
C LEU A 66 -9.75 5.94 -7.50
N GLU A 67 -10.93 6.55 -7.42
CA GLU A 67 -12.04 6.49 -8.39
C GLU A 67 -12.08 7.69 -9.34
N ARG A 68 -11.12 8.61 -9.26
CA ARG A 68 -11.14 9.85 -10.05
C ARG A 68 -11.17 9.54 -11.56
N PRO A 69 -12.01 10.21 -12.36
CA PRO A 69 -12.12 9.90 -13.79
C PRO A 69 -10.82 10.07 -14.58
N SER A 70 -9.92 10.97 -14.15
CA SER A 70 -8.63 11.19 -14.82
C SER A 70 -7.74 9.95 -14.82
N ARG A 71 -7.92 9.03 -13.85
CA ARG A 71 -7.17 7.77 -13.74
C ARG A 71 -7.26 6.92 -14.99
N GLU A 72 -8.42 6.91 -15.65
CA GLU A 72 -8.63 6.18 -16.91
C GLU A 72 -7.67 6.65 -18.02
N LEU A 73 -7.23 7.90 -18.01
CA LEU A 73 -6.28 8.44 -19.01
C LEU A 73 -4.85 8.48 -18.49
N GLU A 74 -4.66 8.79 -17.20
CA GLU A 74 -3.36 8.99 -16.57
C GLU A 74 -2.64 7.67 -16.28
N GLU A 75 -3.38 6.67 -15.79
CA GLU A 75 -2.84 5.38 -15.35
C GLU A 75 -3.16 4.24 -16.34
N ARG A 76 -4.17 4.40 -17.22
CA ARG A 76 -4.59 3.39 -18.22
C ARG A 76 -4.78 1.99 -17.59
N PRO A 77 -5.70 1.83 -16.62
CA PRO A 77 -5.94 0.55 -15.97
C PRO A 77 -6.37 -0.55 -16.95
N ASP A 78 -7.03 -0.18 -18.05
CA ASP A 78 -7.36 -1.08 -19.15
C ASP A 78 -6.10 -1.73 -19.75
N MET A 79 -5.07 -0.93 -20.03
CA MET A 79 -3.79 -1.42 -20.55
C MET A 79 -3.00 -2.21 -19.50
N ALA A 80 -3.13 -1.83 -18.23
CA ALA A 80 -2.48 -2.55 -17.13
C ALA A 80 -3.05 -3.98 -17.03
N ILE A 81 -4.38 -4.13 -17.04
CA ILE A 81 -5.07 -5.42 -17.01
C ILE A 81 -4.73 -6.27 -18.24
N ASP A 82 -4.77 -5.69 -19.45
CA ASP A 82 -4.39 -6.37 -20.69
C ASP A 82 -2.97 -6.95 -20.63
N ALA A 83 -2.02 -6.19 -20.08
CA ALA A 83 -0.63 -6.62 -19.98
C ALA A 83 -0.40 -7.79 -19.02
N LEU A 84 -1.36 -8.09 -18.12
CA LEU A 84 -1.27 -9.20 -17.19
C LEU A 84 -1.41 -10.56 -17.87
N ASP A 85 -2.02 -10.64 -19.06
CA ASP A 85 -2.23 -11.91 -19.78
C ASP A 85 -2.90 -12.97 -18.89
N LEU A 86 -4.04 -12.58 -18.30
CA LEU A 86 -4.78 -13.39 -17.34
C LEU A 86 -5.50 -14.55 -18.02
N GLN A 87 -5.52 -15.70 -17.36
CA GLN A 87 -6.36 -16.83 -17.75
C GLN A 87 -7.68 -16.78 -16.98
N PRO A 88 -8.80 -17.23 -17.57
CA PRO A 88 -10.12 -17.18 -16.91
C PRO A 88 -10.20 -17.89 -15.55
N THR A 89 -9.25 -18.78 -15.25
CA THR A 89 -9.15 -19.60 -14.05
C THR A 89 -8.13 -19.09 -13.03
N ASP A 90 -7.41 -18.00 -13.30
CA ASP A 90 -6.34 -17.52 -12.43
C ASP A 90 -6.88 -17.13 -11.04
N ALA A 91 -6.14 -17.52 -10.00
CA ALA A 91 -6.30 -17.01 -8.65
C ALA A 91 -5.39 -15.78 -8.46
N ILE A 92 -6.00 -14.64 -8.20
CA ILE A 92 -5.31 -13.34 -8.15
C ILE A 92 -5.46 -12.71 -6.78
N ALA A 93 -4.40 -12.13 -6.23
CA ALA A 93 -4.51 -11.19 -5.12
C ALA A 93 -4.27 -9.74 -5.57
N ASP A 94 -5.15 -8.84 -5.17
CA ASP A 94 -5.02 -7.39 -5.33
C ASP A 94 -4.65 -6.79 -3.97
N ILE A 95 -3.39 -6.36 -3.80
CA ILE A 95 -2.84 -5.92 -2.51
C ILE A 95 -2.83 -4.40 -2.45
N GLY A 96 -3.43 -3.84 -1.39
CA GLY A 96 -3.76 -2.42 -1.32
C GLY A 96 -4.99 -2.11 -2.18
N ALA A 97 -6.00 -2.99 -2.12
CA ALA A 97 -7.16 -2.97 -3.01
C ALA A 97 -7.99 -1.67 -2.92
N GLY A 98 -7.92 -0.94 -1.80
CA GLY A 98 -8.66 0.29 -1.58
C GLY A 98 -10.17 0.07 -1.75
N THR A 99 -10.78 0.82 -2.66
CA THR A 99 -12.21 0.71 -2.99
C THR A 99 -12.57 -0.48 -3.88
N GLY A 100 -11.59 -1.29 -4.31
CA GLY A 100 -11.78 -2.40 -5.24
C GLY A 100 -11.67 -2.03 -6.72
N TYR A 101 -11.16 -0.84 -7.04
CA TYR A 101 -11.04 -0.32 -8.41
C TYR A 101 -10.39 -1.34 -9.36
N MET A 102 -9.24 -1.92 -8.98
CA MET A 102 -8.58 -2.95 -9.77
C MET A 102 -9.22 -4.32 -9.57
N SER A 103 -9.61 -4.66 -8.34
CA SER A 103 -10.25 -5.94 -8.00
C SER A 103 -11.42 -6.29 -8.90
N PHE A 104 -12.35 -5.34 -9.15
CA PHE A 104 -13.51 -5.60 -10.00
C PHE A 104 -13.17 -5.69 -11.49
N ARG A 105 -12.08 -5.05 -11.94
CA ARG A 105 -11.60 -5.19 -13.33
C ARG A 105 -10.95 -6.55 -13.53
N LEU A 106 -10.15 -7.01 -12.56
CA LEU A 106 -9.56 -8.34 -12.52
C LEU A 106 -10.64 -9.43 -12.51
N ALA A 107 -11.65 -9.29 -11.65
CA ALA A 107 -12.72 -10.28 -11.46
C ALA A 107 -13.48 -10.58 -12.76
N ARG A 108 -13.66 -9.58 -13.61
CA ARG A 108 -14.29 -9.73 -14.94
C ARG A 108 -13.43 -10.52 -15.94
N GLN A 109 -12.11 -10.53 -15.75
CA GLN A 109 -11.18 -11.30 -16.59
C GLN A 109 -11.05 -12.76 -16.13
N VAL A 110 -11.36 -13.05 -14.86
CA VAL A 110 -11.23 -14.40 -14.26
C VAL A 110 -12.58 -15.00 -13.81
N PRO A 111 -13.55 -15.18 -14.72
CA PRO A 111 -14.90 -15.62 -14.35
C PRO A 111 -14.95 -17.06 -13.77
N GLN A 112 -13.89 -17.85 -13.91
CA GLN A 112 -13.75 -19.20 -13.36
C GLN A 112 -12.67 -19.28 -12.27
N GLY A 113 -11.98 -18.17 -12.02
CA GLY A 113 -11.00 -18.01 -10.96
C GLY A 113 -11.57 -17.16 -9.82
N ASN A 114 -10.68 -16.56 -9.05
CA ASN A 114 -11.04 -15.71 -7.92
C ASN A 114 -10.07 -14.53 -7.76
N VAL A 115 -10.60 -13.42 -7.26
CA VAL A 115 -9.80 -12.27 -6.83
C VAL A 115 -9.91 -12.14 -5.31
N ILE A 116 -8.77 -12.16 -4.63
CA ILE A 116 -8.64 -11.89 -3.20
C ILE A 116 -8.16 -10.45 -3.05
N ALA A 117 -9.06 -9.56 -2.65
CA ALA A 117 -8.78 -8.15 -2.45
C ALA A 117 -8.34 -7.91 -1.00
N VAL A 118 -7.09 -7.50 -0.82
CA VAL A 118 -6.46 -7.29 0.49
C VAL A 118 -6.22 -5.81 0.72
N ASP A 119 -6.68 -5.30 1.87
CA ASP A 119 -6.33 -3.97 2.35
C ASP A 119 -6.08 -4.02 3.87
N VAL A 120 -5.25 -3.10 4.36
CA VAL A 120 -4.92 -2.99 5.80
C VAL A 120 -5.94 -2.14 6.55
N GLN A 121 -6.71 -1.31 5.84
CA GLN A 121 -7.68 -0.39 6.43
C GLN A 121 -9.08 -1.02 6.46
N PRO A 122 -9.67 -1.24 7.65
CA PRO A 122 -11.04 -1.77 7.77
C PRO A 122 -12.08 -0.92 7.01
N GLU A 123 -11.88 0.39 6.94
CA GLU A 123 -12.76 1.31 6.22
C GLU A 123 -12.69 1.11 4.70
N MET A 124 -11.51 0.79 4.14
CA MET A 124 -11.40 0.45 2.72
C MET A 124 -12.07 -0.89 2.42
N ILE A 125 -11.89 -1.89 3.29
CA ILE A 125 -12.60 -3.18 3.19
C ILE A 125 -14.11 -2.96 3.18
N ALA A 126 -14.66 -2.14 4.09
CA ALA A 126 -16.09 -1.86 4.12
C ALA A 126 -16.61 -1.19 2.83
N LEU A 127 -15.84 -0.25 2.25
CA LEU A 127 -16.18 0.38 0.98
C LEU A 127 -16.15 -0.62 -0.18
N LEU A 128 -15.13 -1.48 -0.21
CA LEU A 128 -14.97 -2.51 -1.22
C LEU A 128 -16.11 -3.53 -1.15
N GLU A 129 -16.47 -4.01 0.03
CA GLU A 129 -17.59 -4.95 0.22
C GLU A 129 -18.92 -4.36 -0.24
N ALA A 130 -19.19 -3.09 0.09
CA ALA A 130 -20.38 -2.40 -0.38
C ALA A 130 -20.41 -2.32 -1.92
N ALA A 131 -19.29 -1.96 -2.55
CA ALA A 131 -19.18 -1.86 -4.01
C ALA A 131 -19.24 -3.23 -4.70
N ARG A 132 -18.71 -4.28 -4.07
CA ARG A 132 -18.80 -5.67 -4.54
C ARG A 132 -20.26 -6.12 -4.59
N ASP A 133 -21.00 -5.87 -3.51
CA ASP A 133 -22.39 -6.30 -3.37
C ASP A 133 -23.31 -5.54 -4.35
N GLU A 134 -23.07 -4.24 -4.55
CA GLU A 134 -23.78 -3.43 -5.56
C GLU A 134 -23.53 -3.94 -6.98
N GLN A 135 -22.29 -4.33 -7.29
CA GLN A 135 -21.93 -4.89 -8.60
C GLN A 135 -22.22 -6.39 -8.73
N GLN A 136 -22.73 -7.04 -7.67
CA GLN A 136 -23.04 -8.46 -7.62
C GLN A 136 -21.85 -9.36 -8.01
N MET A 137 -20.64 -8.95 -7.63
CA MET A 137 -19.41 -9.67 -7.94
C MET A 137 -19.22 -10.86 -6.97
N THR A 138 -19.45 -12.07 -7.46
CA THR A 138 -19.40 -13.29 -6.64
C THR A 138 -18.01 -13.92 -6.53
N ASN A 139 -17.08 -13.55 -7.40
CA ASN A 139 -15.70 -14.06 -7.44
C ASN A 139 -14.67 -13.07 -6.86
N VAL A 140 -15.11 -12.18 -5.96
CA VAL A 140 -14.23 -11.27 -5.20
C VAL A 140 -14.39 -11.55 -3.72
N GLU A 141 -13.31 -12.01 -3.09
CA GLU A 141 -13.18 -12.19 -1.64
C GLU A 141 -12.41 -11.02 -1.04
N THR A 142 -12.81 -10.56 0.14
CA THR A 142 -12.13 -9.50 0.89
C THR A 142 -11.36 -10.08 2.06
N VAL A 143 -10.15 -9.59 2.27
CA VAL A 143 -9.29 -9.97 3.40
C VAL A 143 -8.74 -8.72 4.06
N LEU A 144 -8.97 -8.58 5.36
CA LEU A 144 -8.29 -7.58 6.18
C LEU A 144 -6.87 -8.07 6.48
N GLY A 145 -5.89 -7.45 5.83
CA GLY A 145 -4.47 -7.70 6.06
C GLY A 145 -3.93 -6.98 7.29
N ALA A 146 -2.65 -7.18 7.56
CA ALA A 146 -1.83 -6.43 8.50
C ALA A 146 -0.74 -5.65 7.75
N GLU A 147 0.00 -4.78 8.47
CA GLU A 147 1.09 -3.99 7.85
C GLU A 147 2.25 -4.86 7.34
N ASP A 148 2.39 -6.08 7.86
CA ASP A 148 3.48 -7.03 7.61
C ASP A 148 3.04 -8.42 7.10
N ASP A 149 1.74 -8.72 7.09
CA ASP A 149 1.18 -10.00 6.65
C ASP A 149 -0.12 -9.79 5.85
N PRO A 150 -0.23 -10.27 4.59
CA PRO A 150 -1.46 -10.13 3.81
C PRO A 150 -2.54 -11.15 4.21
N HIS A 151 -2.26 -12.07 5.13
CA HIS A 151 -3.11 -13.17 5.57
C HIS A 151 -3.53 -14.12 4.42
N LEU A 152 -2.60 -14.40 3.51
CA LEU A 152 -2.82 -15.25 2.35
C LEU A 152 -2.22 -16.64 2.53
N SER A 153 -2.92 -17.65 2.01
CA SER A 153 -2.43 -19.03 2.07
C SER A 153 -1.25 -19.26 1.10
N PRO A 154 -0.22 -20.03 1.50
CA PRO A 154 0.95 -20.29 0.66
C PRO A 154 0.59 -21.06 -0.60
N GLU A 155 1.28 -20.76 -1.70
CA GLU A 155 1.19 -21.47 -2.99
C GLU A 155 -0.21 -21.61 -3.58
N THR A 156 -1.06 -20.61 -3.36
CA THR A 156 -2.45 -20.58 -3.86
C THR A 156 -2.66 -19.66 -5.05
N LEU A 157 -1.76 -18.70 -5.28
CA LEU A 157 -1.96 -17.62 -6.24
C LEU A 157 -1.18 -17.83 -7.54
N ASP A 158 -1.84 -17.54 -8.67
CA ASP A 158 -1.20 -17.43 -9.99
C ASP A 158 -0.59 -16.04 -10.19
N LEU A 159 -1.25 -15.00 -9.64
CA LEU A 159 -0.81 -13.62 -9.75
C LEU A 159 -1.05 -12.79 -8.48
N VAL A 160 -0.11 -11.91 -8.15
CA VAL A 160 -0.25 -10.84 -7.17
C VAL A 160 -0.10 -9.51 -7.91
N LEU A 161 -1.05 -8.59 -7.73
CA LEU A 161 -1.01 -7.23 -8.24
C LEU A 161 -0.91 -6.23 -7.09
N MET A 162 -0.05 -5.23 -7.25
CA MET A 162 -0.02 -4.01 -6.43
C MET A 162 -0.05 -2.80 -7.36
N VAL A 163 -1.01 -1.90 -7.18
CA VAL A 163 -1.10 -0.66 -7.95
C VAL A 163 -1.01 0.53 -7.00
N ASP A 164 0.09 1.28 -7.12
CA ASP A 164 0.39 2.47 -6.31
C ASP A 164 0.26 2.27 -4.79
N ALA A 165 0.66 1.09 -4.29
CA ALA A 165 0.52 0.72 -2.88
C ALA A 165 1.87 0.38 -2.20
N TYR A 166 2.81 -0.22 -2.93
CA TYR A 166 4.01 -0.83 -2.34
C TYR A 166 4.94 0.19 -1.67
N HIS A 167 4.94 1.43 -2.16
CA HIS A 167 5.73 2.51 -1.59
C HIS A 167 5.29 2.91 -0.17
N GLU A 168 4.05 2.61 0.21
CA GLU A 168 3.45 2.91 1.52
C GLU A 168 3.62 1.79 2.56
N PHE A 169 4.04 0.59 2.15
CA PHE A 169 4.13 -0.55 3.07
C PHE A 169 5.16 -0.27 4.16
N ALA A 170 4.72 -0.30 5.42
CA ALA A 170 5.59 -0.10 6.58
C ALA A 170 6.60 -1.24 6.75
N TYR A 171 6.24 -2.47 6.34
CA TYR A 171 7.07 -3.67 6.42
C TYR A 171 7.22 -4.33 5.03
N PRO A 172 7.87 -3.65 4.06
CA PRO A 172 7.92 -4.11 2.67
C PRO A 172 8.67 -5.43 2.49
N ARG A 173 9.62 -5.78 3.38
CA ARG A 173 10.33 -7.06 3.33
C ARG A 173 9.38 -8.21 3.71
N GLU A 174 8.73 -8.08 4.86
CA GLU A 174 7.84 -9.10 5.42
C GLU A 174 6.66 -9.32 4.48
N MET A 175 6.00 -8.25 4.05
CA MET A 175 4.91 -8.29 3.09
C MET A 175 5.33 -8.94 1.76
N ALA A 176 6.44 -8.51 1.15
CA ALA A 176 6.89 -9.09 -0.11
C ALA A 176 7.30 -10.57 0.02
N ALA A 177 7.87 -10.98 1.16
CA ALA A 177 8.19 -12.38 1.43
C ALA A 177 6.93 -13.24 1.59
N ALA A 178 5.92 -12.74 2.30
CA ALA A 178 4.63 -13.42 2.44
C ALA A 178 3.90 -13.56 1.08
N LEU A 179 3.93 -12.50 0.25
CA LEU A 179 3.39 -12.55 -1.12
C LEU A 179 4.15 -13.53 -2.01
N ALA A 180 5.49 -13.58 -1.91
CA ALA A 180 6.29 -14.58 -2.60
C ALA A 180 5.97 -16.02 -2.14
N ALA A 181 5.64 -16.22 -0.87
CA ALA A 181 5.19 -17.52 -0.35
C ALA A 181 3.78 -17.89 -0.86
N ALA A 182 2.87 -16.92 -0.96
CA ALA A 182 1.50 -17.10 -1.45
C ALA A 182 1.43 -17.48 -2.94
N LEU A 183 2.41 -17.07 -3.75
CA LEU A 183 2.50 -17.46 -5.16
C LEU A 183 2.80 -18.95 -5.33
N LYS A 184 2.12 -19.59 -6.29
CA LYS A 184 2.51 -20.90 -6.84
C LYS A 184 3.91 -20.81 -7.47
N PRO A 185 4.66 -21.92 -7.58
CA PRO A 185 5.86 -21.97 -8.43
C PRO A 185 5.54 -21.50 -9.85
N GLY A 186 6.28 -20.52 -10.37
CA GLY A 186 6.00 -19.87 -11.66
C GLY A 186 4.93 -18.77 -11.63
N GLY A 187 4.28 -18.56 -10.48
CA GLY A 187 3.34 -17.46 -10.27
C GLY A 187 4.04 -16.09 -10.33
N ARG A 188 3.26 -15.05 -10.67
CA ARG A 188 3.79 -13.72 -10.99
C ARG A 188 3.42 -12.67 -9.95
N LEU A 189 4.37 -11.84 -9.56
CA LEU A 189 4.11 -10.61 -8.81
C LEU A 189 4.29 -9.41 -9.74
N VAL A 190 3.28 -8.55 -9.80
CA VAL A 190 3.26 -7.38 -10.69
C VAL A 190 3.05 -6.11 -9.87
N LEU A 191 3.91 -5.11 -10.10
CA LEU A 191 3.76 -3.78 -9.51
C LEU A 191 3.49 -2.75 -10.60
N ALA A 192 2.44 -1.96 -10.45
CA ALA A 192 2.25 -0.69 -11.14
C ALA A 192 2.62 0.44 -10.18
N GLU A 193 3.71 1.15 -10.47
CA GLU A 193 4.24 2.20 -9.58
C GLU A 193 4.61 3.45 -10.37
N TYR A 194 4.26 4.63 -9.87
CA TYR A 194 4.64 5.91 -10.49
C TYR A 194 6.15 6.02 -10.71
N ARG A 195 6.53 6.46 -11.92
CA ARG A 195 7.93 6.55 -12.36
C ARG A 195 8.68 7.62 -11.57
N ALA A 196 9.57 7.21 -10.67
CA ALA A 196 10.45 8.14 -9.95
C ALA A 196 11.42 8.88 -10.88
N GLU A 197 11.74 8.26 -12.02
CA GLU A 197 12.62 8.74 -13.07
C GLU A 197 12.01 9.92 -13.85
N ASN A 198 10.68 10.10 -13.80
CA ASN A 198 9.99 11.17 -14.51
C ASN A 198 9.58 12.31 -13.54
N PRO A 199 10.27 13.48 -13.59
CA PRO A 199 9.94 14.61 -12.74
C PRO A 199 8.62 15.30 -13.12
N LEU A 200 8.08 15.05 -14.33
CA LEU A 200 6.85 15.68 -14.82
C LEU A 200 5.58 15.02 -14.27
N ILE A 201 5.69 13.85 -13.64
CA ILE A 201 4.57 13.21 -12.96
C ILE A 201 4.32 13.94 -11.64
N MET A 202 3.17 14.58 -11.49
CA MET A 202 2.86 15.44 -10.34
C MET A 202 2.36 14.65 -9.12
N ILE A 203 3.12 13.61 -8.75
CA ILE A 203 2.88 12.77 -7.57
C ILE A 203 3.98 13.03 -6.54
N LYS A 204 3.65 12.88 -5.25
CA LYS A 204 4.58 13.05 -4.13
C LYS A 204 5.83 12.20 -4.32
N ARG A 205 7.00 12.74 -3.98
CA ARG A 205 8.29 12.10 -4.24
C ARG A 205 8.41 10.69 -3.64
N LEU A 206 7.93 10.49 -2.42
CA LEU A 206 7.98 9.18 -1.75
C LEU A 206 6.93 8.19 -2.27
N HIS A 207 5.94 8.66 -3.04
CA HIS A 207 4.90 7.85 -3.67
C HIS A 207 5.25 7.48 -5.12
N LYS A 208 6.55 7.52 -5.43
CA LYS A 208 7.10 7.09 -6.71
C LYS A 208 8.22 6.09 -6.42
N MET A 209 8.36 5.13 -7.30
CA MET A 209 9.41 4.11 -7.18
C MET A 209 10.24 4.08 -8.46
N SER A 210 11.56 3.96 -8.28
CA SER A 210 12.46 3.69 -9.41
C SER A 210 12.49 2.19 -9.70
N GLN A 211 12.66 1.82 -10.96
CA GLN A 211 12.80 0.39 -11.31
C GLN A 211 13.96 -0.26 -10.57
N LYS A 212 15.06 0.47 -10.39
CA LYS A 212 16.24 0.00 -9.66
C LYS A 212 15.89 -0.37 -8.22
N GLN A 213 15.08 0.45 -7.55
CA GLN A 213 14.67 0.20 -6.17
C GLN A 213 13.73 -0.99 -6.09
N VAL A 214 12.68 -1.05 -6.91
CA VAL A 214 11.73 -2.18 -6.93
C VAL A 214 12.44 -3.49 -7.19
N LYS A 215 13.31 -3.55 -8.21
CA LYS A 215 14.09 -4.77 -8.54
C LYS A 215 14.99 -5.20 -7.39
N ARG A 216 15.60 -4.25 -6.67
CA ARG A 216 16.45 -4.56 -5.51
C ARG A 216 15.63 -5.16 -4.36
N GLU A 217 14.46 -4.59 -4.07
CA GLU A 217 13.60 -5.05 -2.97
C GLU A 217 12.99 -6.42 -3.27
N MET A 218 12.48 -6.63 -4.49
CA MET A 218 11.92 -7.93 -4.90
C MET A 218 12.99 -9.04 -4.94
N ALA A 219 14.20 -8.73 -5.42
CA ALA A 219 15.31 -9.70 -5.40
C ALA A 219 15.70 -10.11 -3.97
N ALA A 220 15.55 -9.21 -2.99
CA ALA A 220 15.87 -9.50 -1.59
C ALA A 220 14.93 -10.56 -0.95
N VAL A 221 13.77 -10.83 -1.57
CA VAL A 221 12.82 -11.87 -1.14
C VAL A 221 12.76 -13.06 -2.12
N GLY A 222 13.74 -13.17 -3.03
CA GLY A 222 13.87 -14.33 -3.93
C GLY A 222 13.03 -14.28 -5.19
N LEU A 223 12.32 -13.18 -5.46
CA LEU A 223 11.58 -12.99 -6.71
C LEU A 223 12.54 -12.61 -7.85
N ARG A 224 12.35 -13.24 -9.02
CA ARG A 224 13.17 -12.99 -10.21
C ARG A 224 12.48 -11.98 -11.12
N TRP A 225 13.18 -10.92 -11.49
CA TRP A 225 12.68 -9.95 -12.47
C TRP A 225 12.50 -10.62 -13.85
N LEU A 226 11.34 -10.39 -14.46
CA LEU A 226 11.01 -10.86 -15.80
C LEU A 226 11.14 -9.76 -16.85
N LYS A 227 10.35 -8.70 -16.69
CA LYS A 227 10.27 -7.58 -17.63
C LYS A 227 9.76 -6.33 -16.92
N THR A 228 9.97 -5.19 -17.56
CA THR A 228 9.20 -3.97 -17.29
C THR A 228 8.43 -3.65 -18.55
N ASP A 229 7.11 -3.53 -18.44
CA ASP A 229 6.26 -3.03 -19.51
C ASP A 229 6.07 -1.52 -19.31
N GLU A 230 6.40 -0.76 -20.36
CA GLU A 230 6.42 0.71 -20.31
C GLU A 230 5.21 1.34 -20.99
N ARG A 231 4.18 0.53 -21.30
CA ARG A 231 2.98 1.01 -22.00
C ARG A 231 2.13 2.01 -21.21
N LEU A 232 2.24 2.02 -19.88
CA LEU A 232 1.45 2.90 -19.02
C LEU A 232 2.04 4.32 -19.02
N PRO A 233 1.20 5.38 -19.08
CA PRO A 233 1.69 6.75 -19.22
C PRO A 233 2.53 7.24 -18.04
N GLN A 234 2.09 6.92 -16.82
CA GLN A 234 2.70 7.43 -15.58
C GLN A 234 3.40 6.37 -14.73
N GLN A 235 3.08 5.09 -14.92
CA GLN A 235 3.59 4.01 -14.07
C GLN A 235 4.58 3.12 -14.82
N HIS A 236 5.54 2.55 -14.11
CA HIS A 236 6.20 1.32 -14.53
C HIS A 236 5.28 0.14 -14.21
N LEU A 237 5.12 -0.80 -15.14
CA LEU A 237 4.49 -2.09 -14.86
C LEU A 237 5.57 -3.17 -14.80
N LEU A 238 6.03 -3.50 -13.60
CA LEU A 238 7.15 -4.42 -13.36
C LEU A 238 6.64 -5.82 -13.07
N PHE A 239 7.15 -6.82 -13.80
CA PHE A 239 6.80 -8.22 -13.62
C PHE A 239 7.95 -8.99 -12.98
N PHE A 240 7.62 -9.78 -11.98
CA PHE A 240 8.50 -10.71 -11.29
C PHE A 240 7.85 -12.10 -11.26
N GLU A 241 8.65 -13.14 -11.14
CA GLU A 241 8.18 -14.50 -10.91
C GLU A 241 8.75 -15.08 -9.61
N LYS A 242 7.98 -15.99 -9.00
CA LYS A 242 8.51 -16.98 -8.07
C LYS A 242 9.19 -18.09 -8.89
N PRO A 243 10.50 -18.32 -8.74
CA PRO A 243 11.17 -19.40 -9.46
C PRO A 243 10.50 -20.75 -9.19
N ALA A 244 10.38 -21.59 -10.23
CA ALA A 244 10.07 -22.99 -10.04
C ALA A 244 11.24 -23.65 -9.28
N GLY A 245 10.96 -24.24 -8.12
CA GLY A 245 11.96 -24.95 -7.32
C GLY A 245 12.56 -26.17 -8.02
#